data_AF-A0A7L4PN20-F1
#
_entry.id   AF-A0A7L4PN20-F1
#
_cell.length_a   1.000
_cell.length_b   1.000
_cell.length_c   1.000
_cell.angle_alpha   90.00
_cell.angle_beta   90.00
_cell.angle_gamma   90.00
#
_symmetry.space_group_name_H-M   'P 1'
#
loop_
_entity.id
_entity.type
_entity.pdbx_description
1 polymer ?
#
loop_
_entity_poly.entity_id
_entity_poly.type
_entity_poly.pdbx_seq_one_letter_code
_entity_poly.pdbx_strand_id
1 'polypeptide(L)'
;MSLKGFMEDAYQGRVRQGRLKKGASEPVLSIEDLADRVGKRPGKREVAEHAPADPRLLFRLLQSRPEDPRGKAIWGYLTSLAAERAEGPIEVLPGDYAGLELESGGIVVVAGVEGGPPGEHIGERMSGGRIVVRGQAGDYLGQEMQGGGLVAQSCGNYAFRNMAGGWGVVLGDAGHYPGLGNRGGRILIRGRAGDRAGWLMNAGRLVIRGDVGEYLGMMMKGGQILVKGQAGSRAGWHMRGGSISAAKGGPESGEEGGDVLGRILGRTGH
;
A
#
# COMPACT_ATOMS: atom_id res chain seq x y z
N MET A 1 -6.94 -61.45 -17.68
CA MET A 1 -7.24 -60.13 -17.09
C MET A 1 -6.17 -59.83 -16.06
N SER A 2 -5.43 -58.72 -16.20
CA SER A 2 -4.35 -58.38 -15.26
C SER A 2 -4.91 -57.68 -14.02
N LEU A 3 -4.24 -57.86 -12.86
CA LEU A 3 -4.61 -57.20 -11.60
C LEU A 3 -4.66 -55.66 -11.70
N LYS A 4 -3.94 -55.07 -12.66
CA LYS A 4 -3.94 -53.63 -12.92
C LYS A 4 -5.29 -53.13 -13.45
N GLY A 5 -5.96 -53.90 -14.30
CA GLY A 5 -7.27 -53.51 -14.86
C GLY A 5 -8.39 -53.53 -13.82
N PHE A 6 -8.31 -54.44 -12.83
CA PHE A 6 -9.31 -54.54 -11.76
C PHE A 6 -9.20 -53.40 -10.74
N MET A 7 -8.00 -52.84 -10.54
CA MET A 7 -7.80 -51.66 -9.69
C MET A 7 -8.24 -50.38 -10.38
N GLU A 8 -8.02 -50.21 -11.68
CA GLU A 8 -8.43 -48.98 -12.40
C GLU A 8 -9.96 -48.84 -12.46
N ASP A 9 -10.70 -49.93 -12.66
CA ASP A 9 -12.17 -49.90 -12.71
C ASP A 9 -12.82 -49.67 -11.34
N ALA A 10 -12.16 -50.06 -10.24
CA ALA A 10 -12.66 -49.85 -8.88
C ALA A 10 -12.60 -48.37 -8.41
N TYR A 11 -11.76 -47.54 -9.04
CA TYR A 11 -11.54 -46.14 -8.65
C TYR A 11 -12.09 -45.10 -9.64
N GLN A 12 -12.75 -45.50 -10.74
CA GLN A 12 -13.37 -44.55 -11.68
C GLN A 12 -14.71 -43.96 -11.20
N GLY A 13 -15.23 -44.40 -10.04
CA GLY A 13 -16.48 -43.91 -9.49
C GLY A 13 -16.30 -43.07 -8.23
N ARG A 14 -16.49 -41.75 -8.36
CA ARG A 14 -16.73 -40.77 -7.27
C ARG A 14 -15.50 -40.27 -6.50
N VAL A 15 -14.75 -39.35 -7.11
CA VAL A 15 -14.23 -38.19 -6.36
C VAL A 15 -14.43 -36.92 -7.19
N ARG A 16 -15.69 -36.51 -7.39
CA ARG A 16 -15.94 -35.06 -7.40
C ARG A 16 -15.77 -34.65 -5.94
N GLN A 17 -14.61 -34.13 -5.57
CA GLN A 17 -14.42 -33.38 -4.33
C GLN A 17 -15.28 -32.11 -4.43
N GLY A 18 -16.59 -32.26 -4.30
CA GLY A 18 -17.46 -31.17 -3.93
C GLY A 18 -17.09 -30.82 -2.51
N ARG A 19 -16.34 -29.72 -2.35
CA ARG A 19 -16.00 -29.15 -1.05
C ARG A 19 -17.28 -29.06 -0.24
N LEU A 20 -17.37 -29.80 0.87
CA LEU A 20 -18.51 -29.76 1.78
C LEU A 20 -18.69 -28.30 2.20
N LYS A 21 -19.86 -27.71 1.96
CA LYS A 21 -20.15 -26.35 2.40
C LYS A 21 -20.16 -26.35 3.92
N LYS A 22 -19.09 -25.86 4.55
CA LYS A 22 -18.99 -25.72 6.01
C LYS A 22 -20.16 -24.87 6.50
N GLY A 23 -20.86 -25.35 7.53
CA GLY A 23 -21.98 -24.63 8.13
C GLY A 23 -21.54 -23.35 8.82
N ALA A 24 -22.44 -22.37 8.94
CA ALA A 24 -22.16 -21.08 9.59
C ALA A 24 -21.68 -21.21 11.06
N SER A 25 -21.98 -22.34 11.72
CA SER A 25 -21.61 -22.65 13.11
C SER A 25 -20.23 -23.28 13.28
N GLU A 26 -19.57 -23.72 12.21
CA GLU A 26 -18.23 -24.31 12.32
C GLU A 26 -17.18 -23.21 12.57
N PRO A 27 -16.10 -23.49 13.32
CA PRO A 27 -15.01 -22.54 13.51
C PRO A 27 -14.29 -22.27 12.18
N VAL A 28 -13.91 -21.01 11.95
CA VAL A 28 -13.03 -20.63 10.83
C VAL A 28 -11.59 -20.97 11.21
N LEU A 29 -10.97 -21.89 10.48
CA LEU A 29 -9.62 -22.39 10.78
C LEU A 29 -8.57 -21.97 9.75
N SER A 30 -8.98 -21.42 8.60
CA SER A 30 -8.09 -20.92 7.56
C SER A 30 -8.68 -19.72 6.81
N ILE A 31 -7.87 -19.06 5.97
CA ILE A 31 -8.32 -17.98 5.10
C ILE A 31 -9.35 -18.49 4.08
N GLU A 32 -9.17 -19.71 3.57
CA GLU A 32 -10.08 -20.33 2.60
C GLU A 32 -11.45 -20.64 3.24
N ASP A 33 -11.46 -21.06 4.51
CA ASP A 33 -12.71 -21.25 5.27
C ASP A 33 -13.49 -19.93 5.41
N LEU A 34 -12.78 -18.82 5.63
CA LEU A 34 -13.41 -17.51 5.70
C LEU A 34 -13.86 -17.04 4.32
N ALA A 35 -13.05 -17.31 3.28
CA ALA A 35 -13.37 -17.00 1.89
C ALA A 35 -14.63 -17.73 1.41
N ASP A 36 -14.93 -18.93 1.91
CA ASP A 36 -16.18 -19.63 1.59
C ASP A 36 -17.43 -18.98 2.20
N ARG A 37 -17.26 -18.06 3.17
CA ARG A 37 -18.36 -17.39 3.90
C ARG A 37 -18.66 -15.97 3.44
N VAL A 38 -17.76 -15.36 2.68
CA VAL A 38 -17.90 -13.98 2.19
C VAL A 38 -18.15 -13.94 0.67
N GLY A 39 -18.50 -12.78 0.12
CA GLY A 39 -18.72 -12.56 -1.30
C GLY A 39 -17.42 -12.53 -2.12
N LYS A 40 -17.54 -12.46 -3.46
CA LYS A 40 -16.38 -12.46 -4.38
C LYS A 40 -15.47 -11.24 -4.22
N ARG A 41 -16.00 -10.12 -3.73
CA ARG A 41 -15.28 -8.87 -3.46
C ARG A 41 -15.63 -8.42 -2.04
N PRO A 42 -15.04 -9.08 -1.03
CA PRO A 42 -15.45 -8.85 0.35
C PRO A 42 -14.98 -7.48 0.84
N GLY A 43 -15.81 -6.84 1.67
CA GLY A 43 -15.43 -5.63 2.42
C GLY A 43 -15.00 -5.98 3.85
N LYS A 44 -14.34 -5.03 4.54
CA LYS A 44 -13.88 -5.22 5.93
C LYS A 44 -14.98 -5.69 6.88
N ARG A 45 -16.17 -5.07 6.80
CA ARG A 45 -17.33 -5.41 7.63
C ARG A 45 -17.76 -6.87 7.44
N GLU A 46 -17.89 -7.31 6.20
CA GLU A 46 -18.30 -8.69 5.87
C GLU A 46 -17.26 -9.69 6.38
N VAL A 47 -15.97 -9.39 6.24
CA VAL A 47 -14.89 -10.21 6.83
C VAL A 47 -14.99 -10.24 8.36
N ALA A 48 -15.25 -9.09 8.99
CA ALA A 48 -15.36 -8.98 10.44
C ALA A 48 -16.52 -9.80 11.03
N GLU A 49 -17.66 -9.89 10.32
CA GLU A 49 -18.83 -10.70 10.71
C GLU A 49 -18.51 -12.21 10.78
N HIS A 50 -17.51 -12.67 10.03
CA HIS A 50 -17.09 -14.07 9.98
C HIS A 50 -15.72 -14.37 10.61
N ALA A 51 -14.95 -13.34 10.98
CA ALA A 51 -13.64 -13.49 11.57
C ALA A 51 -13.72 -14.12 12.98
N PRO A 52 -12.75 -14.97 13.38
CA PRO A 52 -12.71 -15.51 14.73
C PRO A 52 -12.74 -14.42 15.80
N ALA A 53 -13.57 -14.61 16.83
CA ALA A 53 -13.57 -13.75 18.02
C ALA A 53 -12.41 -14.08 18.97
N ASP A 54 -11.98 -15.35 19.02
CA ASP A 54 -10.81 -15.79 19.79
C ASP A 54 -9.52 -15.20 19.19
N PRO A 55 -8.78 -14.35 19.93
CA PRO A 55 -7.52 -13.79 19.47
C PRO A 55 -6.51 -14.86 19.03
N ARG A 56 -6.44 -16.02 19.70
CA ARG A 56 -5.47 -17.07 19.36
C ARG A 56 -5.72 -17.65 17.98
N LEU A 57 -6.98 -17.87 17.62
CA LEU A 57 -7.36 -18.32 16.29
C LEU A 57 -7.10 -17.22 15.27
N LEU A 58 -7.49 -15.97 15.55
CA LEU A 58 -7.22 -14.85 14.66
C LEU A 58 -5.72 -14.72 14.34
N PHE A 59 -4.85 -14.73 15.35
CA PHE A 59 -3.40 -14.68 15.17
C PHE A 59 -2.84 -15.87 14.39
N ARG A 60 -3.46 -17.06 14.50
CA ARG A 60 -3.10 -18.22 13.67
C ARG A 60 -3.39 -17.96 12.19
N LEU A 61 -4.54 -17.37 11.87
CA LEU A 61 -4.90 -17.01 10.48
C LEU A 61 -3.91 -15.98 9.90
N LEU A 62 -3.36 -15.09 10.73
CA LEU A 62 -2.36 -14.10 10.26
C LEU A 62 -1.03 -14.75 9.83
N GLN A 63 -0.76 -15.99 10.24
CA GLN A 63 0.43 -16.74 9.80
C GLN A 63 0.26 -17.32 8.37
N SER A 64 -0.96 -17.29 7.82
CA SER A 64 -1.23 -17.75 6.45
C SER A 64 -0.63 -16.80 5.40
N ARG A 65 -0.26 -17.35 4.24
CA ARG A 65 0.24 -16.61 3.07
C ARG A 65 -0.63 -16.92 1.85
N PRO A 66 -1.80 -16.30 1.73
CA PRO A 66 -2.66 -16.54 0.57
C PRO A 66 -1.99 -16.02 -0.72
N GLU A 67 -2.07 -16.80 -1.79
CA GLU A 67 -1.52 -16.43 -3.09
C GLU A 67 -2.55 -15.73 -3.97
N ASP A 68 -3.83 -16.10 -3.84
CA ASP A 68 -4.89 -15.54 -4.65
C ASP A 68 -5.28 -14.12 -4.19
N PRO A 69 -5.69 -13.22 -5.10
CA PRO A 69 -6.01 -11.84 -4.76
C PRO A 69 -7.08 -11.67 -3.68
N ARG A 70 -8.06 -12.58 -3.64
CA ARG A 70 -9.18 -12.50 -2.68
C ARG A 70 -8.72 -12.92 -1.29
N GLY A 71 -7.94 -14.00 -1.19
CA GLY A 71 -7.32 -14.43 0.05
C GLY A 71 -6.40 -13.35 0.63
N LYS A 72 -5.59 -12.69 -0.21
CA LYS A 72 -4.72 -11.57 0.19
C LYS A 72 -5.51 -10.39 0.78
N ALA A 73 -6.60 -9.98 0.14
CA ALA A 73 -7.46 -8.91 0.66
C ALA A 73 -8.12 -9.31 2.00
N ILE A 74 -8.61 -10.54 2.11
CA ILE A 74 -9.15 -11.08 3.37
C ILE A 74 -8.11 -11.03 4.48
N TRP A 75 -6.89 -11.53 4.20
CA TRP A 75 -5.78 -11.48 5.14
C TRP A 75 -5.46 -10.04 5.57
N GLY A 76 -5.43 -9.11 4.62
CA GLY A 76 -5.27 -7.67 4.89
C GLY A 76 -6.29 -7.14 5.91
N TYR A 77 -7.59 -7.41 5.71
CA TYR A 77 -8.62 -7.03 6.67
C TYR A 77 -8.43 -7.69 8.04
N LEU A 78 -8.03 -8.96 8.09
CA LEU A 78 -7.78 -9.66 9.36
C LEU A 78 -6.61 -9.04 10.13
N THR A 79 -5.55 -8.57 9.46
CA THR A 79 -4.45 -7.85 10.14
C THR A 79 -4.94 -6.56 10.79
N SER A 80 -5.82 -5.80 10.11
CA SER A 80 -6.43 -4.59 10.67
C SER A 80 -7.33 -4.91 11.86
N LEU A 81 -8.22 -5.90 11.73
CA LEU A 81 -9.11 -6.33 12.81
C LEU A 81 -8.33 -6.81 14.04
N ALA A 82 -7.22 -7.52 13.84
CA ALA A 82 -6.36 -7.94 14.93
C ALA A 82 -5.69 -6.75 15.63
N ALA A 83 -5.18 -5.78 14.86
CA ALA A 83 -4.53 -4.59 15.40
C ALA A 83 -5.51 -3.69 16.15
N GLU A 84 -6.74 -3.56 15.68
CA GLU A 84 -7.82 -2.76 16.29
C GLU A 84 -8.34 -3.37 17.59
N ARG A 85 -8.21 -4.69 17.76
CA ARG A 85 -8.62 -5.43 18.97
C ARG A 85 -7.49 -5.57 19.99
N ALA A 86 -6.25 -5.32 19.60
CA ALA A 86 -5.08 -5.51 20.46
C ALA A 86 -4.84 -4.29 21.37
N GLU A 87 -4.32 -4.54 22.57
CA GLU A 87 -3.91 -3.48 23.50
C GLU A 87 -2.63 -2.74 23.06
N GLY A 88 -1.86 -3.35 22.17
CA GLY A 88 -0.58 -2.83 21.67
C GLY A 88 -0.35 -3.19 20.20
N PRO A 89 0.79 -2.77 19.62
CA PRO A 89 1.10 -3.08 18.24
C PRO A 89 1.24 -4.59 18.04
N ILE A 90 0.65 -5.10 16.97
CA ILE A 90 0.84 -6.49 16.55
C ILE A 90 2.00 -6.61 15.57
N GLU A 91 2.69 -7.74 15.58
CA GLU A 91 3.67 -8.07 14.55
C GLU A 91 3.04 -8.99 13.50
N VAL A 92 3.25 -8.67 12.22
CA VAL A 92 2.78 -9.48 11.08
C VAL A 92 3.90 -9.68 10.09
N LEU A 93 3.85 -10.80 9.36
CA LEU A 93 4.76 -11.06 8.26
C LEU A 93 4.51 -10.08 7.10
N PRO A 94 5.51 -9.86 6.21
CA PRO A 94 5.28 -9.15 4.97
C PRO A 94 4.23 -9.87 4.12
N GLY A 95 3.23 -9.13 3.67
CA GLY A 95 2.17 -9.65 2.83
C GLY A 95 1.38 -8.52 2.20
N ASP A 96 0.76 -8.80 1.06
CA ASP A 96 -0.04 -7.83 0.35
C ASP A 96 -1.24 -7.40 1.20
N TYR A 97 -1.59 -6.12 1.14
CA TYR A 97 -2.71 -5.53 1.86
C TYR A 97 -2.58 -5.54 3.39
N ALA A 98 -1.39 -5.71 3.96
CA ALA A 98 -1.21 -5.60 5.41
C ALA A 98 -1.73 -4.24 5.92
N GLY A 99 -2.65 -4.25 6.88
CA GLY A 99 -3.31 -3.04 7.37
C GLY A 99 -4.34 -2.41 6.43
N LEU A 100 -4.97 -3.20 5.55
CA LEU A 100 -6.06 -2.74 4.68
C LEU A 100 -7.20 -2.15 5.50
N GLU A 101 -7.57 -0.89 5.21
CA GLU A 101 -8.61 -0.16 5.92
C GLU A 101 -8.40 -0.11 7.46
N LEU A 102 -7.14 -0.01 7.91
CA LEU A 102 -6.84 0.15 9.35
C LEU A 102 -7.44 1.45 9.90
N GLU A 103 -8.20 1.34 10.98
CA GLU A 103 -8.85 2.47 11.66
C GLU A 103 -8.16 2.88 12.96
N SER A 104 -7.57 1.93 13.68
CA SER A 104 -6.87 2.18 14.95
C SER A 104 -5.84 1.10 15.27
N GLY A 105 -5.13 1.22 16.38
CA GLY A 105 -4.09 0.24 16.75
C GLY A 105 -2.76 0.42 16.01
N GLY A 106 -1.89 -0.57 16.15
CA GLY A 106 -0.55 -0.56 15.59
C GLY A 106 -0.20 -1.86 14.88
N ILE A 107 0.44 -1.76 13.71
CA ILE A 107 0.99 -2.91 12.99
C ILE A 107 2.48 -2.68 12.77
N VAL A 108 3.28 -3.67 13.13
CA VAL A 108 4.69 -3.77 12.75
C VAL A 108 4.81 -4.89 11.74
N VAL A 109 5.06 -4.54 10.49
CA VAL A 109 5.39 -5.52 9.45
C VAL A 109 6.87 -5.85 9.62
N VAL A 110 7.16 -7.04 10.11
CA VAL A 110 8.55 -7.48 10.39
C VAL A 110 9.23 -7.96 9.11
N ALA A 111 10.54 -7.78 9.00
CA ALA A 111 11.31 -8.42 7.92
C ALA A 111 11.14 -9.94 8.02
N GLY A 112 10.79 -10.59 6.92
CA GLY A 112 10.71 -12.06 6.87
C GLY A 112 12.08 -12.68 7.13
N VAL A 113 12.11 -13.83 7.81
CA VAL A 113 13.33 -14.64 8.05
C VAL A 113 13.85 -15.26 6.74
N GLU A 114 12.96 -15.41 5.76
CA GLU A 114 13.24 -15.83 4.39
C GLU A 114 12.81 -14.70 3.46
N GLY A 115 13.70 -14.23 2.59
CA GLY A 115 13.54 -13.07 1.70
C GLY A 115 12.42 -13.17 0.66
N GLY A 116 11.19 -13.37 1.12
CA GLY A 116 9.98 -13.24 0.32
C GLY A 116 9.81 -11.81 -0.20
N PRO A 117 9.01 -11.63 -1.27
CA PRO A 117 8.84 -10.32 -1.88
C PRO A 117 8.27 -9.32 -0.87
N PRO A 118 8.61 -8.03 -1.01
CA PRO A 118 8.03 -7.00 -0.18
C PRO A 118 6.51 -6.93 -0.43
N GLY A 119 5.72 -6.78 0.63
CA GLY A 119 4.26 -6.71 0.51
C GLY A 119 3.81 -5.45 -0.23
N GLU A 120 2.87 -5.61 -1.16
CA GLU A 120 2.23 -4.51 -1.89
C GLU A 120 0.98 -4.01 -1.13
N HIS A 121 0.49 -2.80 -1.43
CA HIS A 121 -0.75 -2.26 -0.86
C HIS A 121 -0.79 -2.17 0.68
N ILE A 122 0.38 -2.14 1.35
CA ILE A 122 0.46 -2.00 2.81
C ILE A 122 -0.15 -0.66 3.23
N GLY A 123 -1.11 -0.69 4.16
CA GLY A 123 -1.83 0.50 4.62
C GLY A 123 -2.78 1.10 3.60
N GLU A 124 -3.19 0.33 2.57
CA GLU A 124 -4.19 0.80 1.63
C GLU A 124 -5.49 1.20 2.36
N ARG A 125 -6.03 2.38 2.02
CA ARG A 125 -7.29 2.92 2.52
C ARG A 125 -7.36 3.09 4.06
N MET A 126 -6.23 3.04 4.78
CA MET A 126 -6.22 3.26 6.22
C MET A 126 -6.70 4.69 6.57
N SER A 127 -7.48 4.80 7.64
CA SER A 127 -8.07 6.05 8.13
C SER A 127 -7.53 6.45 9.51
N GLY A 128 -6.84 5.54 10.21
CA GLY A 128 -6.21 5.79 11.50
C GLY A 128 -5.17 4.73 11.83
N GLY A 129 -4.78 4.63 13.10
CA GLY A 129 -3.73 3.72 13.54
C GLY A 129 -2.32 4.08 13.02
N ARG A 130 -1.37 3.17 13.23
CA ARG A 130 0.02 3.32 12.78
C ARG A 130 0.58 2.02 12.20
N ILE A 131 1.26 2.12 11.07
CA ILE A 131 1.97 1.00 10.44
C ILE A 131 3.46 1.32 10.34
N VAL A 132 4.31 0.40 10.80
CA VAL A 132 5.76 0.46 10.64
C VAL A 132 6.24 -0.76 9.87
N VAL A 133 6.82 -0.53 8.70
CA VAL A 133 7.41 -1.59 7.86
C VAL A 133 8.91 -1.66 8.15
N ARG A 134 9.31 -2.71 8.87
CA ARG A 134 10.72 -3.06 9.12
C ARG A 134 11.27 -3.77 7.88
N GLY A 135 11.52 -3.02 6.81
CA GLY A 135 11.99 -3.55 5.53
C GLY A 135 11.51 -2.70 4.36
N GLN A 136 11.78 -3.18 3.14
CA GLN A 136 11.24 -2.59 1.92
C GLN A 136 9.74 -2.92 1.81
N ALA A 137 8.94 -1.92 1.47
CA ALA A 137 7.58 -2.10 1.00
C ALA A 137 7.53 -2.23 -0.53
N GLY A 138 6.53 -2.92 -1.05
CA GLY A 138 6.29 -3.05 -2.49
C GLY A 138 5.62 -1.80 -3.06
N ASP A 139 4.88 -2.01 -4.14
CA ASP A 139 4.09 -0.97 -4.79
C ASP A 139 2.85 -0.60 -3.95
N TYR A 140 2.28 0.58 -4.21
CA TYR A 140 1.03 1.07 -3.61
C TYR A 140 1.02 1.24 -2.08
N LEU A 141 2.20 1.41 -1.48
CA LEU A 141 2.32 1.73 -0.05
C LEU A 141 1.43 2.91 0.34
N GLY A 142 0.47 2.73 1.25
CA GLY A 142 -0.41 3.79 1.72
C GLY A 142 -1.34 4.36 0.64
N GLN A 143 -1.65 3.61 -0.41
CA GLN A 143 -2.60 4.04 -1.44
C GLN A 143 -3.96 4.38 -0.81
N GLU A 144 -4.55 5.49 -1.25
CA GLU A 144 -5.88 5.96 -0.84
C GLU A 144 -6.02 6.18 0.68
N MET A 145 -4.90 6.36 1.39
CA MET A 145 -4.86 6.64 2.81
C MET A 145 -5.63 7.93 3.16
N GLN A 146 -6.51 7.85 4.15
CA GLN A 146 -7.36 8.94 4.63
C GLN A 146 -6.88 9.53 5.96
N GLY A 147 -6.11 8.76 6.74
CA GLY A 147 -5.62 9.17 8.04
C GLY A 147 -4.65 8.15 8.64
N GLY A 148 -4.15 8.42 9.85
CA GLY A 148 -3.14 7.59 10.52
C GLY A 148 -1.70 7.95 10.14
N GLY A 149 -0.77 7.05 10.48
CA GLY A 149 0.66 7.23 10.26
C GLY A 149 1.32 5.98 9.67
N LEU A 150 2.18 6.16 8.66
CA LEU A 150 2.88 5.05 8.02
C LEU A 150 4.37 5.35 7.90
N VAL A 151 5.22 4.40 8.31
CA VAL A 151 6.68 4.48 8.14
C VAL A 151 7.19 3.24 7.41
N ALA A 152 8.01 3.42 6.37
CA ALA A 152 8.69 2.33 5.67
C ALA A 152 10.16 2.64 5.40
N GLN A 153 11.00 1.61 5.26
CA GLN A 153 12.42 1.80 4.95
C GLN A 153 12.62 2.31 3.53
N SER A 154 12.00 1.66 2.55
CA SER A 154 11.93 2.07 1.14
C SER A 154 10.61 1.56 0.58
N CYS A 155 10.21 2.04 -0.60
CA CYS A 155 9.00 1.56 -1.25
C CYS A 155 9.13 1.49 -2.77
N GLY A 156 8.28 0.67 -3.39
CA GLY A 156 8.11 0.62 -4.83
C GLY A 156 7.36 1.83 -5.39
N ASN A 157 6.64 1.59 -6.48
CA ASN A 157 5.90 2.61 -7.22
C ASN A 157 4.58 2.97 -6.52
N TYR A 158 4.01 4.11 -6.90
CA TYR A 158 2.67 4.54 -6.50
C TYR A 158 2.46 4.72 -4.99
N ALA A 159 3.55 4.91 -4.23
CA ALA A 159 3.45 5.18 -2.80
C ALA A 159 2.57 6.42 -2.55
N PHE A 160 1.58 6.27 -1.67
CA PHE A 160 0.61 7.30 -1.28
C PHE A 160 -0.23 7.84 -2.44
N ARG A 161 -0.45 7.03 -3.48
CA ARG A 161 -1.38 7.35 -4.57
C ARG A 161 -2.76 7.69 -4.01
N ASN A 162 -3.37 8.78 -4.47
CA ASN A 162 -4.70 9.26 -4.10
C ASN A 162 -4.92 9.48 -2.58
N MET A 163 -3.86 9.65 -1.80
CA MET A 163 -3.93 9.98 -0.37
C MET A 163 -4.81 11.23 -0.14
N ALA A 164 -5.58 11.24 0.94
CA ALA A 164 -6.47 12.33 1.33
C ALA A 164 -6.16 12.89 2.73
N GLY A 165 -5.45 12.13 3.57
CA GLY A 165 -5.08 12.58 4.91
C GLY A 165 -4.11 11.64 5.60
N GLY A 166 -3.65 12.02 6.80
CA GLY A 166 -2.61 11.30 7.55
C GLY A 166 -1.19 11.75 7.21
N TRP A 167 -0.21 10.94 7.57
CA TRP A 167 1.19 11.20 7.25
C TRP A 167 1.95 9.91 6.90
N GLY A 168 2.88 10.03 5.96
CA GLY A 168 3.75 8.95 5.49
C GLY A 168 5.22 9.35 5.53
N VAL A 169 6.09 8.45 5.98
CA VAL A 169 7.55 8.63 5.98
C VAL A 169 8.21 7.43 5.31
N VAL A 170 8.96 7.69 4.24
CA VAL A 170 9.88 6.73 3.60
C VAL A 170 11.30 7.13 3.99
N LEU A 171 12.01 6.26 4.70
CA LEU A 171 13.32 6.57 5.27
C LEU A 171 14.47 6.55 4.25
N GLY A 172 14.32 5.79 3.18
CA GLY A 172 15.20 5.69 2.03
C GLY A 172 14.47 6.15 0.77
N ASP A 173 14.63 5.37 -0.30
CA ASP A 173 14.15 5.72 -1.63
C ASP A 173 12.71 5.25 -1.88
N ALA A 174 12.02 6.00 -2.73
CA ALA A 174 10.72 5.64 -3.29
C ALA A 174 10.85 5.44 -4.81
N GLY A 175 10.08 4.51 -5.37
CA GLY A 175 9.97 4.30 -6.81
C GLY A 175 9.27 5.45 -7.54
N HIS A 176 8.65 5.13 -8.68
CA HIS A 176 7.96 6.10 -9.51
C HIS A 176 6.58 6.46 -8.95
N TYR A 177 6.06 7.63 -9.35
CA TYR A 177 4.71 8.09 -9.03
C TYR A 177 4.37 8.30 -7.53
N PRO A 178 5.31 8.65 -6.63
CA PRO A 178 4.94 8.87 -5.24
C PRO A 178 4.03 10.11 -5.12
N GLY A 179 2.94 9.99 -4.37
CA GLY A 179 1.95 11.04 -4.18
C GLY A 179 1.13 11.36 -5.44
N LEU A 180 1.02 10.43 -6.40
CA LEU A 180 0.14 10.59 -7.56
C LEU A 180 -1.29 10.88 -7.11
N GLY A 181 -1.89 11.95 -7.62
CA GLY A 181 -3.28 12.31 -7.30
C GLY A 181 -3.50 12.72 -5.86
N ASN A 182 -2.45 13.04 -5.09
CA ASN A 182 -2.58 13.36 -3.68
C ASN A 182 -3.53 14.56 -3.46
N ARG A 183 -4.49 14.41 -2.55
CA ARG A 183 -5.54 15.37 -2.19
C ARG A 183 -5.45 15.81 -0.73
N GLY A 184 -4.42 15.40 0.02
CA GLY A 184 -4.21 15.84 1.39
C GLY A 184 -3.06 15.13 2.11
N GLY A 185 -2.94 15.33 3.42
CA GLY A 185 -1.88 14.69 4.21
C GLY A 185 -0.45 15.19 3.91
N ARG A 186 0.53 14.49 4.51
CA ARG A 186 1.95 14.87 4.47
C ARG A 186 2.83 13.66 4.19
N ILE A 187 3.62 13.73 3.12
CA ILE A 187 4.54 12.66 2.71
C ILE A 187 5.97 13.21 2.84
N LEU A 188 6.83 12.47 3.53
CA LEU A 188 8.27 12.72 3.58
C LEU A 188 9.02 11.51 3.00
N ILE A 189 9.80 11.75 1.95
CA ILE A 189 10.77 10.81 1.41
C ILE A 189 12.16 11.34 1.76
N ARG A 190 12.90 10.58 2.58
CA ARG A 190 14.24 10.98 3.04
C ARG A 190 15.33 10.70 2.01
N GLY A 191 15.14 9.72 1.12
CA GLY A 191 16.01 9.43 0.00
C GLY A 191 15.55 10.12 -1.29
N ARG A 192 15.77 9.43 -2.40
CA ARG A 192 15.37 9.83 -3.75
C ARG A 192 13.95 9.36 -4.08
N ALA A 193 13.37 9.96 -5.10
CA ALA A 193 12.11 9.54 -5.69
C ALA A 193 12.25 9.34 -7.21
N GLY A 194 11.53 8.38 -7.77
CA GLY A 194 11.46 8.19 -9.21
C GLY A 194 10.66 9.29 -9.92
N ASP A 195 10.44 9.08 -11.22
CA ASP A 195 9.69 10.00 -12.07
C ASP A 195 8.26 10.26 -11.59
N ARG A 196 7.72 11.41 -11.99
CA ARG A 196 6.31 11.79 -11.81
C ARG A 196 5.84 11.81 -10.37
N ALA A 197 6.76 12.08 -9.43
CA ALA A 197 6.40 12.41 -8.07
C ALA A 197 5.42 13.59 -8.04
N GLY A 198 4.30 13.46 -7.33
CA GLY A 198 3.26 14.49 -7.25
C GLY A 198 2.45 14.71 -8.54
N TRP A 199 2.49 13.79 -9.52
CA TRP A 199 1.64 13.87 -10.72
C TRP A 199 0.16 13.98 -10.33
N LEU A 200 -0.58 14.96 -10.88
CA LEU A 200 -1.98 15.23 -10.57
C LEU A 200 -2.26 15.61 -9.10
N MET A 201 -1.26 16.04 -8.33
CA MET A 201 -1.46 16.49 -6.96
C MET A 201 -2.41 17.70 -6.90
N ASN A 202 -3.40 17.65 -6.00
CA ASN A 202 -4.44 18.67 -5.81
C ASN A 202 -4.31 19.39 -4.47
N ALA A 203 -3.78 18.73 -3.44
CA ALA A 203 -3.50 19.34 -2.13
C ALA A 203 -2.49 18.49 -1.35
N GLY A 204 -2.19 18.90 -0.11
CA GLY A 204 -1.23 18.21 0.77
C GLY A 204 0.22 18.69 0.60
N ARG A 205 1.15 17.98 1.23
CA ARG A 205 2.58 18.31 1.19
C ARG A 205 3.43 17.08 0.88
N LEU A 206 4.31 17.20 -0.10
CA LEU A 206 5.33 16.20 -0.45
C LEU A 206 6.72 16.80 -0.24
N VAL A 207 7.54 16.18 0.60
CA VAL A 207 8.93 16.57 0.83
C VAL A 207 9.85 15.44 0.42
N ILE A 208 10.79 15.71 -0.49
CA ILE A 208 11.81 14.77 -0.93
C ILE A 208 13.17 15.37 -0.57
N ARG A 209 13.97 14.65 0.23
CA ARG A 209 15.29 15.16 0.65
C ARG A 209 16.40 14.88 -0.36
N GLY A 210 16.27 13.85 -1.18
CA GLY A 210 17.19 13.55 -2.27
C GLY A 210 16.76 14.19 -3.60
N ASP A 211 17.25 13.58 -4.67
CA ASP A 211 16.90 13.91 -6.04
C ASP A 211 15.56 13.28 -6.44
N VAL A 212 14.93 13.84 -7.46
CA VAL A 212 13.72 13.31 -8.07
C VAL A 212 13.86 13.23 -9.59
N GLY A 213 13.23 12.21 -10.17
CA GLY A 213 13.18 12.00 -11.61
C GLY A 213 12.41 13.08 -12.40
N GLU A 214 12.07 12.75 -13.64
CA GLU A 214 11.41 13.68 -14.56
C GLU A 214 9.94 13.92 -14.21
N TYR A 215 9.37 15.00 -14.74
CA TYR A 215 7.93 15.33 -14.63
C TYR A 215 7.42 15.48 -13.19
N LEU A 216 8.27 15.98 -12.29
CA LEU A 216 7.88 16.36 -10.93
C LEU A 216 6.66 17.29 -10.97
N GLY A 217 5.57 16.93 -10.28
CA GLY A 217 4.38 17.77 -10.18
C GLY A 217 3.68 18.03 -11.52
N MET A 218 3.84 17.14 -12.50
CA MET A 218 3.11 17.24 -13.77
C MET A 218 1.59 17.37 -13.52
N MET A 219 0.92 18.28 -14.22
CA MET A 219 -0.53 18.53 -14.10
C MET A 219 -1.03 18.79 -12.66
N MET A 220 -0.15 19.25 -11.77
CA MET A 220 -0.50 19.60 -10.38
C MET A 220 -1.48 20.78 -10.37
N LYS A 221 -2.55 20.68 -9.57
CA LYS A 221 -3.58 21.72 -9.41
C LYS A 221 -3.53 22.42 -8.06
N GLY A 222 -2.82 21.86 -7.09
CA GLY A 222 -2.64 22.46 -5.76
C GLY A 222 -1.75 21.63 -4.85
N GLY A 223 -1.42 22.16 -3.67
CA GLY A 223 -0.50 21.55 -2.71
C GLY A 223 0.92 22.12 -2.75
N GLN A 224 1.84 21.47 -2.03
CA GLN A 224 3.24 21.90 -1.91
C GLN A 224 4.20 20.73 -2.11
N ILE A 225 5.16 20.91 -3.02
CA ILE A 225 6.27 19.97 -3.24
C ILE A 225 7.59 20.69 -2.91
N LEU A 226 8.38 20.09 -2.01
CA LEU A 226 9.73 20.55 -1.67
C LEU A 226 10.75 19.44 -1.94
N VAL A 227 11.69 19.71 -2.82
CA VAL A 227 12.81 18.83 -3.17
C VAL A 227 14.10 19.50 -2.71
N LYS A 228 14.90 18.82 -1.87
CA LYS A 228 16.20 19.36 -1.44
C LYS A 228 17.34 19.03 -2.41
N GLY A 229 17.18 18.03 -3.27
CA GLY A 229 18.11 17.70 -4.35
C GLY A 229 17.72 18.32 -5.68
N GLN A 230 18.14 17.66 -6.76
CA GLN A 230 17.81 18.03 -8.13
C GLN A 230 16.45 17.45 -8.55
N ALA A 231 15.66 18.25 -9.25
CA ALA A 231 14.53 17.76 -10.05
C ALA A 231 14.97 17.49 -11.49
N GLY A 232 14.50 16.39 -12.07
CA GLY A 232 14.72 16.06 -13.48
C GLY A 232 14.03 17.03 -14.45
N SER A 233 14.00 16.66 -15.73
CA SER A 233 13.39 17.46 -16.80
C SER A 233 11.90 17.70 -16.55
N ARG A 234 11.38 18.81 -17.08
CA ARG A 234 9.93 19.13 -17.14
C ARG A 234 9.23 19.17 -15.77
N ALA A 235 9.92 19.67 -14.74
CA ALA A 235 9.29 19.92 -13.46
C ALA A 235 8.17 20.96 -13.61
N GLY A 236 6.97 20.65 -13.10
CA GLY A 236 5.79 21.49 -13.20
C GLY A 236 5.08 21.47 -14.54
N TRP A 237 5.35 20.48 -15.42
CA TRP A 237 4.73 20.40 -16.75
C TRP A 237 3.20 20.43 -16.68
N HIS A 238 2.56 21.41 -17.33
CA HIS A 238 1.11 21.67 -17.27
C HIS A 238 0.53 21.87 -15.86
N MET A 239 1.33 22.33 -14.89
CA MET A 239 0.84 22.73 -13.57
C MET A 239 -0.15 23.90 -13.69
N ARG A 240 -1.25 23.86 -12.93
CA ARG A 240 -2.32 24.88 -12.89
C ARG A 240 -2.47 25.52 -11.51
N GLY A 241 -1.76 25.02 -10.49
CA GLY A 241 -1.78 25.58 -9.14
C GLY A 241 -0.92 24.79 -8.16
N GLY A 242 -0.66 25.39 -6.98
CA GLY A 242 0.23 24.85 -5.96
C GLY A 242 1.63 25.50 -5.97
N SER A 243 2.60 24.85 -5.33
CA SER A 243 4.00 25.30 -5.35
C SER A 243 4.99 24.14 -5.43
N ILE A 244 6.04 24.31 -6.21
CA ILE A 244 7.18 23.39 -6.32
C ILE A 244 8.46 24.17 -6.05
N SER A 245 9.28 23.70 -5.11
CA SER A 245 10.62 24.21 -4.85
C SER A 245 11.61 23.06 -4.92
N ALA A 246 12.69 23.24 -5.69
CA ALA A 246 13.79 22.29 -5.82
C ALA A 246 15.12 23.04 -5.70
N ALA A 247 16.19 22.41 -5.23
CA ALA A 247 17.50 23.06 -5.16
C ALA A 247 18.09 23.32 -6.57
N LYS A 248 17.79 22.43 -7.53
CA LYS A 248 18.10 22.58 -8.95
C LYS A 248 16.96 22.02 -9.79
N GLY A 249 16.62 22.69 -10.90
CA GLY A 249 15.66 22.19 -11.89
C GLY A 249 16.39 21.67 -13.14
N GLY A 250 15.86 20.62 -13.75
CA GLY A 250 16.32 20.12 -15.05
C GLY A 250 15.77 20.94 -16.23
N PRO A 251 16.11 20.57 -17.46
CA PRO A 251 15.62 21.23 -18.68
C PRO A 251 14.09 21.33 -18.70
N GLU A 252 13.55 22.38 -19.35
CA GLU A 252 12.11 22.59 -19.56
C GLU A 252 11.29 22.71 -18.25
N SER A 253 11.94 22.98 -17.12
CA SER A 253 11.25 23.18 -15.83
C SER A 253 10.54 24.53 -15.80
N GLY A 254 9.22 24.52 -15.61
CA GLY A 254 8.39 25.73 -15.56
C GLY A 254 8.11 26.39 -16.92
N GLU A 255 8.50 25.75 -18.03
CA GLU A 255 8.17 26.19 -19.38
C GLU A 255 6.84 25.52 -19.77
N GLU A 256 5.81 26.33 -20.10
CA GLU A 256 4.43 25.94 -20.49
C GLU A 256 3.38 25.66 -19.38
N GLY A 257 2.86 26.74 -18.76
CA GLY A 257 1.59 26.70 -18.03
C GLY A 257 1.34 27.91 -17.12
N GLY A 258 0.48 28.83 -17.58
CA GLY A 258 -0.20 29.96 -16.88
C GLY A 258 0.33 30.42 -15.52
N ASP A 259 0.77 31.69 -15.45
CA ASP A 259 1.08 32.45 -14.22
C ASP A 259 1.73 31.63 -13.09
N VAL A 260 3.01 31.30 -13.32
CA VAL A 260 3.90 30.69 -12.33
C VAL A 260 4.23 31.70 -11.22
N LEU A 261 3.29 31.95 -10.32
CA LEU A 261 3.55 32.58 -9.01
C LEU A 261 4.13 31.60 -7.97
N GLY A 262 4.48 30.38 -8.39
CA GLY A 262 5.24 29.42 -7.59
C GLY A 262 6.69 29.35 -8.06
N ARG A 263 7.57 30.20 -7.51
CA ARG A 263 9.02 30.18 -7.80
C ARG A 263 9.57 28.75 -7.68
N ILE A 264 9.91 28.12 -8.79
CA ILE A 264 10.96 27.09 -8.80
C ILE A 264 12.25 27.85 -8.46
N LEU A 265 12.60 27.91 -7.16
CA LEU A 265 13.79 28.59 -6.66
C LEU A 265 15.06 27.83 -7.07
N GLY A 266 15.46 27.97 -8.33
CA GLY A 266 16.63 27.30 -8.89
C GLY A 266 17.18 27.99 -10.13
N ARG A 267 17.26 29.34 -10.15
CA ARG A 267 18.06 30.09 -11.14
C ARG A 267 19.39 30.53 -10.52
N THR A 268 20.43 29.72 -10.74
CA THR A 268 21.83 30.14 -10.77
C THR A 268 22.44 29.40 -11.97
N GLY A 269 22.47 30.00 -13.15
CA GLY A 269 23.63 30.76 -13.65
C GLY A 269 23.68 30.56 -15.16
N HIS A 270 24.19 31.58 -15.85
CA HIS A 270 24.34 31.71 -17.30
C HIS A 270 25.13 30.58 -17.96
#